data_AF-A0A1H0B3K4-F1
#
_entry.id   AF-A0A1H0B3K4-F1
#
_cell.length_a   1.000
_cell.length_b   1.000
_cell.length_c   1.000
_cell.angle_alpha   90.00
_cell.angle_beta   90.00
_cell.angle_gamma   90.00
#
_symmetry.space_group_name_H-M   'P 1'
#
loop_
_entity.id
_entity.type
_entity.pdbx_description
1 polymer ?
#
loop_
_entity_poly.entity_id
_entity_poly.type
_entity_poly.pdbx_seq_one_letter_code
_entity_poly.pdbx_strand_id
1 'polypeptide(L)'
;MRFSSARGRSVVAVSTAETVGTIAACTVAPSPPRVSTLRLKTRGHSGHVVAWRDVQSFGKNAVTVRSAGRLEPEKEVDSDQEAHKNHDPVGKPVITETGESQGTLQDIEFDSEDGHIHTLITTDGQLPGDRLLGVGNFALIEDLGALVRRHRADDSIARALAKIIRSDLIIVDDIGLLPVSPNDGLRRDHAQDPGHRDGRPAHAPRSYRCHPG
;
A
#
# COMPACT_ATOMS: atom_id res chain seq x y z
N MET A 1 7.17 13.20 -8.19
CA MET A 1 6.33 14.33 -8.66
C MET A 1 4.97 14.26 -7.97
N ARG A 2 4.22 15.38 -7.77
CA ARG A 2 2.87 15.36 -7.15
C ARG A 2 1.73 15.46 -8.16
N PHE A 3 0.57 14.86 -7.87
CA PHE A 3 -0.66 15.00 -8.68
C PHE A 3 -1.09 16.46 -8.76
N SER A 4 -1.06 17.20 -7.64
CA SER A 4 -1.30 18.65 -7.62
C SER A 4 -0.41 19.43 -8.60
N SER A 5 0.85 19.01 -8.73
CA SER A 5 1.86 19.62 -9.61
C SER A 5 1.77 19.16 -11.07
N ALA A 6 1.06 18.07 -11.33
CA ALA A 6 0.77 17.53 -12.67
C ALA A 6 -0.50 18.16 -13.27
N ARG A 7 -1.52 18.43 -12.45
CA ARG A 7 -2.76 19.13 -12.84
C ARG A 7 -2.43 20.47 -13.49
N GLY A 8 -3.16 20.80 -14.55
CA GLY A 8 -2.99 22.01 -15.37
C GLY A 8 -1.90 21.94 -16.44
N ARG A 9 -0.98 20.96 -16.43
CA ARG A 9 0.05 20.84 -17.48
C ARG A 9 -0.56 20.56 -18.85
N SER A 10 0.06 21.12 -19.89
CA SER A 10 -0.29 20.86 -21.28
C SER A 10 0.07 19.42 -21.68
N VAL A 11 -0.81 18.77 -22.42
CA VAL A 11 -0.56 17.44 -23.02
C VAL A 11 -0.44 17.59 -24.53
N VAL A 12 0.69 17.15 -25.09
CA VAL A 12 1.05 17.35 -26.50
C VAL A 12 1.25 16.00 -27.19
N ALA A 13 0.62 15.81 -28.35
CA ALA A 13 0.80 14.60 -29.15
C ALA A 13 2.09 14.69 -29.97
N VAL A 14 3.03 13.76 -29.77
CA VAL A 14 4.31 13.74 -30.51
C VAL A 14 4.11 13.52 -32.01
N SER A 15 3.08 12.75 -32.40
CA SER A 15 2.76 12.51 -33.81
C SER A 15 2.31 13.73 -34.61
N THR A 16 1.81 14.79 -33.96
CA THR A 16 1.29 16.01 -34.64
C THR A 16 1.89 17.32 -34.11
N ALA A 17 2.62 17.28 -33.00
CA ALA A 17 3.07 18.43 -32.21
C ALA A 17 1.93 19.34 -31.67
N GLU A 18 0.68 18.88 -31.71
CA GLU A 18 -0.48 19.66 -31.25
C GLU A 18 -0.79 19.44 -29.76
N THR A 19 -1.29 20.49 -29.09
CA THR A 19 -1.81 20.40 -27.73
C THR A 19 -3.19 19.77 -27.73
N VAL A 20 -3.29 18.58 -27.13
CA VAL A 20 -4.52 17.78 -27.05
C VAL A 20 -5.43 18.24 -25.91
N GLY A 21 -4.85 18.71 -24.80
CA GLY A 21 -5.61 19.20 -23.64
C GLY A 21 -4.69 19.59 -22.47
N THR A 22 -5.27 19.77 -21.30
CA THR A 22 -4.53 19.92 -20.03
C THR A 22 -4.94 18.85 -19.02
N ILE A 23 -4.01 18.42 -18.15
CA ILE A 23 -4.30 17.39 -17.14
C ILE A 23 -5.32 17.95 -16.12
N ALA A 24 -6.46 17.29 -15.99
CA ALA A 24 -7.48 17.58 -14.99
C ALA A 24 -7.30 16.73 -13.74
N ALA A 25 -7.00 15.44 -13.91
CA ALA A 25 -6.80 14.48 -12.82
C ALA A 25 -5.97 13.27 -13.29
N CYS A 26 -5.59 12.43 -12.35
CA CYS A 26 -4.92 11.14 -12.61
C CYS A 26 -5.66 10.06 -11.81
N THR A 27 -5.80 8.87 -12.38
CA THR A 27 -6.27 7.66 -11.66
C THR A 27 -5.10 6.68 -11.50
N VAL A 28 -5.24 5.73 -10.57
CA VAL A 28 -4.17 4.79 -10.20
C VAL A 28 -4.67 3.34 -10.25
N ALA A 29 -3.76 2.43 -10.57
CA ALA A 29 -3.94 1.00 -10.40
C ALA A 29 -3.16 0.56 -9.13
N PRO A 30 -3.73 -0.29 -8.26
CA PRO A 30 -3.08 -0.70 -7.01
C PRO A 30 -2.01 -1.78 -7.18
N SER A 31 -2.09 -2.60 -8.24
CA SER A 31 -1.19 -3.76 -8.42
C SER A 31 -0.51 -3.77 -9.80
N PRO A 32 0.82 -3.59 -9.87
CA PRO A 32 1.61 -2.79 -8.92
C PRO A 32 1.12 -1.33 -8.84
N PRO A 33 1.39 -0.62 -7.73
CA PRO A 33 0.88 0.72 -7.48
C PRO A 33 1.52 1.73 -8.44
N ARG A 34 0.69 2.26 -9.35
CA ARG A 34 1.11 3.19 -10.42
C ARG A 34 -0.04 4.08 -10.88
N VAL A 35 0.28 5.19 -11.53
CA VAL A 35 -0.69 5.95 -12.34
C VAL A 35 -1.20 5.04 -13.47
N SER A 36 -2.51 4.84 -13.55
CA SER A 36 -3.13 4.06 -14.63
C SER A 36 -3.53 4.94 -15.80
N THR A 37 -4.12 6.11 -15.52
CA THR A 37 -4.70 6.99 -16.55
C THR A 37 -4.56 8.47 -16.19
N LEU A 38 -4.35 9.33 -17.20
CA LEU A 38 -4.46 10.78 -17.10
C LEU A 38 -5.82 11.22 -17.69
N ARG A 39 -6.63 11.93 -16.89
CA ARG A 39 -7.88 12.56 -17.34
C ARG A 39 -7.57 13.97 -17.81
N LEU A 40 -7.96 14.32 -19.03
CA LEU A 40 -7.64 15.56 -19.71
C LEU A 40 -8.88 16.44 -19.91
N LYS A 41 -8.75 17.72 -19.56
CA LYS A 41 -9.66 18.77 -20.02
C LYS A 41 -9.26 19.21 -21.42
N THR A 42 -10.16 19.05 -22.38
CA THR A 42 -9.97 19.55 -23.75
C THR A 42 -10.77 20.84 -23.96
N ARG A 43 -10.71 21.42 -25.17
CA ARG A 43 -11.52 22.61 -25.53
C ARG A 43 -13.00 22.29 -25.82
N GLY A 44 -13.38 21.02 -25.88
CA GLY A 44 -14.75 20.55 -26.12
C GLY A 44 -15.54 20.28 -24.85
N HIS A 45 -16.74 19.70 -25.00
CA HIS A 45 -17.62 19.37 -23.87
C HIS A 45 -17.32 18.01 -23.20
N SER A 46 -16.65 17.09 -23.91
CA SER A 46 -16.12 15.85 -23.33
C SER A 46 -14.63 15.98 -23.08
N GLY A 47 -14.22 15.70 -21.84
CA GLY A 47 -12.82 15.39 -21.54
C GLY A 47 -12.38 14.14 -22.30
N HIS A 48 -11.07 13.87 -22.27
CA HIS A 48 -10.49 12.64 -22.81
C HIS A 48 -9.64 11.97 -21.75
N VAL A 49 -9.43 10.67 -21.89
CA VAL A 49 -8.52 9.90 -21.06
C VAL A 49 -7.33 9.40 -21.88
N VAL A 50 -6.16 9.34 -21.23
CA VAL A 50 -4.92 8.78 -21.77
C VAL A 50 -4.44 7.72 -20.80
N ALA A 51 -4.40 6.45 -21.22
CA ALA A 51 -3.75 5.41 -20.43
C ALA A 51 -2.26 5.73 -20.28
N TRP A 52 -1.71 5.54 -19.08
CA TRP A 52 -0.31 5.87 -18.75
C TRP A 52 0.70 5.24 -19.72
N ARG A 53 0.39 4.03 -20.21
CA ARG A 53 1.17 3.31 -21.24
C ARG A 53 1.41 4.09 -22.54
N ASP A 54 0.61 5.11 -22.85
CA ASP A 54 0.70 5.95 -24.06
C ASP A 54 1.30 7.35 -23.80
N VAL A 55 1.61 7.65 -22.54
CA VAL A 55 2.53 8.74 -22.17
C VAL A 55 3.94 8.37 -22.64
N GLN A 56 4.66 9.35 -23.19
CA GLN A 56 6.02 9.21 -23.69
C GLN A 56 7.04 9.96 -22.82
N SER A 57 6.67 11.11 -22.25
CA SER A 57 7.50 11.80 -21.26
C SER A 57 6.68 12.74 -20.37
N PHE A 58 7.06 12.88 -19.11
CA PHE A 58 6.38 13.74 -18.13
C PHE A 58 7.23 14.97 -17.78
N GLY A 59 7.42 15.86 -18.76
CA GLY A 59 8.27 17.04 -18.63
C GLY A 59 7.76 18.12 -17.66
N LYS A 60 8.67 19.01 -17.24
CA LYS A 60 8.41 20.10 -16.28
C LYS A 60 7.20 20.98 -16.65
N ASN A 61 7.04 21.30 -17.94
CA ASN A 61 6.03 22.24 -18.45
C ASN A 61 4.93 21.56 -19.29
N ALA A 62 5.20 20.38 -19.83
CA ALA A 62 4.29 19.64 -20.71
C ALA A 62 4.53 18.13 -20.59
N VAL A 63 3.46 17.37 -20.78
CA VAL A 63 3.48 15.91 -20.88
C VAL A 63 3.30 15.54 -22.34
N THR A 64 4.09 14.61 -22.85
CA THR A 64 3.99 14.16 -24.24
C THR A 64 3.32 12.79 -24.31
N VAL A 65 2.46 12.60 -25.31
CA VAL A 65 1.77 11.34 -25.59
C VAL A 65 2.08 10.90 -27.02
N ARG A 66 2.15 9.60 -27.28
CA ARG A 66 2.60 9.10 -28.59
C ARG A 66 1.74 9.61 -29.76
N SER A 67 0.42 9.61 -29.60
CA SER A 67 -0.51 10.09 -30.63
C SER A 67 -1.85 10.53 -30.05
N ALA A 68 -2.47 11.52 -30.71
CA ALA A 68 -3.82 11.97 -30.39
C ALA A 68 -4.90 10.90 -30.67
N GLY A 69 -4.64 9.97 -31.60
CA GLY A 69 -5.59 8.89 -31.97
C GLY A 69 -5.73 7.77 -30.93
N ARG A 70 -5.06 7.88 -29.77
CA ARG A 70 -5.14 6.93 -28.65
C ARG A 70 -5.91 7.49 -27.45
N LEU A 71 -6.57 8.64 -27.61
CA LEU A 71 -7.37 9.25 -26.56
C LEU A 71 -8.82 8.81 -26.66
N GLU A 72 -9.30 8.17 -25.60
CA GLU A 72 -10.68 7.75 -25.46
C GLU A 72 -11.51 8.93 -24.89
N PRO A 73 -12.72 9.21 -25.39
CA PRO A 73 -13.59 10.23 -24.79
C PRO A 73 -14.02 9.82 -23.38
N GLU A 74 -13.91 10.72 -22.39
CA GLU A 74 -14.23 10.43 -20.98
C GLU A 74 -15.69 9.97 -20.76
N LYS A 75 -16.59 10.34 -21.68
CA LYS A 75 -18.00 9.90 -21.71
C LYS A 75 -18.23 8.45 -22.15
N GLU A 76 -17.21 7.81 -22.75
CA GLU A 76 -17.24 6.43 -23.24
C GLU A 76 -16.49 5.48 -22.28
N VAL A 77 -15.96 6.02 -21.18
CA VAL A 77 -15.36 5.26 -20.09
C VAL A 77 -16.46 4.84 -19.11
N ASP A 78 -16.75 3.54 -19.07
CA ASP A 78 -17.77 2.97 -18.17
C ASP A 78 -17.37 3.14 -16.69
N SER A 79 -18.37 3.14 -15.81
CA SER A 79 -18.17 3.48 -14.39
C SER A 79 -17.35 2.47 -13.59
N ASP A 80 -17.14 1.27 -14.12
CA ASP A 80 -16.32 0.18 -13.58
C ASP A 80 -14.86 0.18 -14.10
N GLN A 81 -14.53 1.06 -15.04
CA GLN A 81 -13.19 1.21 -15.57
C GLN A 81 -12.33 2.14 -14.70
N GLU A 82 -11.07 1.75 -14.42
CA GLU A 82 -10.10 2.55 -13.64
C GLU A 82 -9.90 3.99 -14.14
N ALA A 83 -10.19 4.26 -15.43
CA ALA A 83 -10.07 5.58 -16.04
C ALA A 83 -11.23 6.53 -15.67
N HIS A 84 -12.36 6.01 -15.16
CA HIS A 84 -13.55 6.80 -14.90
C HIS A 84 -13.32 7.80 -13.76
N LYS A 85 -14.00 8.95 -13.81
CA LYS A 85 -13.90 10.02 -12.80
C LYS A 85 -14.15 9.53 -11.36
N ASN A 86 -14.95 8.48 -11.19
CA ASN A 86 -15.23 7.86 -9.89
C ASN A 86 -14.01 7.17 -9.27
N HIS A 87 -12.92 6.94 -10.01
CA HIS A 87 -11.65 6.42 -9.50
C HIS A 87 -10.56 7.49 -9.35
N ASP A 88 -10.88 8.80 -9.46
CA ASP A 88 -9.95 9.86 -9.02
C ASP A 88 -9.69 9.69 -7.51
N PRO A 89 -8.46 9.41 -7.06
CA PRO A 89 -8.20 9.08 -5.66
C PRO A 89 -8.25 10.31 -4.74
N VAL A 90 -8.08 11.52 -5.28
CA VAL A 90 -7.96 12.75 -4.48
C VAL A 90 -9.31 13.18 -3.92
N GLY A 91 -9.35 13.52 -2.64
CA GLY A 91 -10.56 13.94 -1.91
C GLY A 91 -11.34 12.80 -1.26
N LYS A 92 -10.83 11.56 -1.30
CA LYS A 92 -11.50 10.39 -0.73
C LYS A 92 -10.95 10.00 0.64
N PRO A 93 -11.76 9.37 1.51
CA PRO A 93 -11.26 8.76 2.72
C PRO A 93 -10.28 7.63 2.37
N VAL A 94 -9.16 7.59 3.09
CA VAL A 94 -8.20 6.49 3.08
C VAL A 94 -8.49 5.63 4.30
N ILE A 95 -8.67 4.34 4.11
CA ILE A 95 -9.02 3.40 5.17
C ILE A 95 -8.04 2.22 5.13
N THR A 96 -7.58 1.73 6.27
CA THR A 96 -6.77 0.50 6.34
C THR A 96 -7.62 -0.74 6.03
N GLU A 97 -6.99 -1.88 5.76
CA GLU A 97 -7.69 -3.18 5.72
C GLU A 97 -8.44 -3.51 7.02
N THR A 98 -7.96 -3.00 8.16
CA THR A 98 -8.59 -3.15 9.48
C THR A 98 -9.81 -2.22 9.69
N GLY A 99 -10.08 -1.30 8.75
CA GLY A 99 -11.20 -0.36 8.82
C GLY A 99 -10.89 0.97 9.53
N GLU A 100 -9.62 1.25 9.83
CA GLU A 100 -9.20 2.49 10.47
C GLU A 100 -9.07 3.64 9.46
N SER A 101 -9.67 4.78 9.78
CA SER A 101 -9.57 5.99 8.95
C SER A 101 -8.17 6.60 9.07
N GLN A 102 -7.49 6.77 7.94
CA GLN A 102 -6.19 7.44 7.79
C GLN A 102 -6.35 8.84 7.17
N GLY A 103 -7.53 9.44 7.35
CA GLY A 103 -7.87 10.77 6.86
C GLY A 103 -8.36 10.80 5.41
N THR A 104 -8.37 11.99 4.82
CA THR A 104 -8.75 12.21 3.42
C THR A 104 -7.50 12.39 2.56
N LEU A 105 -7.40 11.69 1.43
CA LEU A 105 -6.29 11.84 0.50
C LEU A 105 -6.27 13.23 -0.14
N GLN A 106 -5.19 13.98 0.06
CA GLN A 106 -4.99 15.32 -0.47
C GLN A 106 -4.21 15.32 -1.78
N ASP A 107 -3.18 14.47 -1.90
CA ASP A 107 -2.26 14.43 -3.03
C ASP A 107 -1.55 13.07 -3.11
N ILE A 108 -0.91 12.80 -4.24
CA ILE A 108 -0.10 11.59 -4.46
C ILE A 108 1.24 11.97 -5.04
N GLU A 109 2.32 11.42 -4.47
CA GLU A 109 3.66 11.45 -5.05
C GLU A 109 3.93 10.20 -5.88
N PHE A 110 4.32 10.40 -7.13
CA PHE A 110 4.57 9.37 -8.13
C PHE A 110 5.85 9.65 -8.92
N ASP A 111 6.51 8.63 -9.47
CA ASP A 111 7.63 8.82 -10.38
C ASP A 111 7.14 9.33 -11.75
N SER A 112 7.83 10.32 -12.29
CA SER A 112 7.55 10.88 -13.61
C SER A 112 8.04 10.02 -14.79
N GLU A 113 8.93 9.06 -14.55
CA GLU A 113 9.50 8.19 -15.58
C GLU A 113 8.65 6.94 -15.83
N ASP A 114 8.28 6.21 -14.77
CA ASP A 114 7.52 4.95 -14.87
C ASP A 114 6.08 5.01 -14.35
N GLY A 115 5.72 6.05 -13.59
CA GLY A 115 4.39 6.26 -13.01
C GLY A 115 4.16 5.58 -11.66
N HIS A 116 5.16 4.92 -11.07
CA HIS A 116 5.05 4.25 -9.78
C HIS A 116 4.64 5.22 -8.66
N ILE A 117 3.76 4.78 -7.75
CA ILE A 117 3.34 5.60 -6.60
C ILE A 117 4.31 5.42 -5.43
N HIS A 118 4.92 6.51 -4.98
CA HIS A 118 5.82 6.52 -3.81
C HIS A 118 5.08 6.83 -2.51
N THR A 119 4.23 7.86 -2.51
CA THR A 119 3.63 8.41 -1.27
C THR A 119 2.18 8.82 -1.50
N LEU A 120 1.29 8.38 -0.63
CA LEU A 120 -0.07 8.92 -0.48
C LEU A 120 -0.03 9.99 0.62
N ILE A 121 -0.49 11.21 0.32
CA ILE A 121 -0.52 12.32 1.28
C ILE A 121 -1.96 12.52 1.74
N THR A 122 -2.24 12.33 3.03
CA THR A 122 -3.59 12.50 3.62
C THR A 122 -3.67 13.71 4.53
N THR A 123 -4.84 13.98 5.10
CA THR A 123 -5.02 14.96 6.19
C THR A 123 -4.29 14.58 7.48
N ASP A 124 -4.04 13.29 7.68
CA ASP A 124 -3.63 12.73 8.97
C ASP A 124 -2.16 12.29 8.95
N GLY A 125 -1.56 12.15 7.75
CA GLY A 125 -0.14 11.84 7.59
C GLY A 125 0.28 11.56 6.15
N GLN A 126 1.34 10.76 6.02
CA GLN A 126 1.84 10.24 4.74
C GLN A 126 1.95 8.73 4.85
N LEU A 127 1.54 8.03 3.79
CA LEU A 127 1.57 6.57 3.71
C LEU A 127 2.41 6.14 2.50
N PRO A 128 3.26 5.11 2.61
CA PRO A 128 3.92 4.48 1.48
C PRO A 128 2.92 4.03 0.39
N GLY A 129 3.29 4.21 -0.88
CA GLY A 129 2.46 3.87 -2.03
C GLY A 129 2.34 2.36 -2.31
N ASP A 130 3.27 1.56 -1.79
CA ASP A 130 3.24 0.09 -1.83
C ASP A 130 2.08 -0.52 -1.02
N ARG A 131 1.58 0.21 -0.01
CA ARG A 131 0.40 -0.19 0.76
C ARG A 131 -0.93 -0.01 0.01
N LEU A 132 -0.97 0.59 -1.18
CA LEU A 132 -2.21 0.87 -1.92
C LEU A 132 -2.85 -0.42 -2.48
N LEU A 133 -4.04 -0.80 -1.97
CA LEU A 133 -4.75 -2.03 -2.37
C LEU A 133 -5.95 -1.78 -3.32
N GLY A 134 -6.49 -0.57 -3.37
CA GLY A 134 -7.63 -0.22 -4.24
C GLY A 134 -7.89 1.29 -4.33
N VAL A 135 -8.80 1.72 -5.21
CA VAL A 135 -9.36 3.09 -5.24
C VAL A 135 -10.79 3.07 -5.76
N GLY A 136 -11.70 3.88 -5.19
CA GLY A 136 -13.02 3.99 -5.77
C GLY A 136 -14.05 4.94 -5.12
N ASN A 137 -15.33 4.68 -5.34
CA ASN A 137 -16.40 5.61 -5.67
C ASN A 137 -16.99 6.36 -4.47
N PHE A 138 -17.65 5.68 -3.52
CA PHE A 138 -18.31 6.29 -2.35
C PHE A 138 -18.36 5.34 -1.15
N ALA A 139 -17.93 5.80 0.03
CA ALA A 139 -18.16 5.09 1.29
C ALA A 139 -19.51 5.45 1.90
N LEU A 140 -20.32 4.44 2.24
CA LEU A 140 -21.48 4.57 3.14
C LEU A 140 -21.65 3.26 3.92
N ILE A 141 -21.78 3.35 5.24
CA ILE A 141 -22.05 2.22 6.14
C ILE A 141 -23.29 2.56 6.97
N GLU A 142 -24.32 1.71 6.91
CA GLU A 142 -25.25 1.52 8.03
C GLU A 142 -25.32 0.03 8.39
N ASP A 143 -24.99 -0.24 9.66
CA ASP A 143 -25.05 -1.50 10.43
C ASP A 143 -24.65 -2.84 9.77
N LEU A 144 -23.41 -3.27 10.04
CA LEU A 144 -22.98 -4.68 9.96
C LEU A 144 -22.47 -5.22 11.33
N GLY A 145 -22.51 -4.38 12.38
CA GLY A 145 -21.89 -4.64 13.70
C GLY A 145 -22.61 -5.69 14.55
N ALA A 146 -23.82 -6.09 14.15
CA ALA A 146 -24.58 -7.19 14.74
C ALA A 146 -24.11 -8.60 14.29
N LEU A 147 -23.37 -8.70 13.18
CA LEU A 147 -23.01 -9.99 12.56
C LEU A 147 -21.58 -10.46 12.94
N VAL A 148 -20.62 -9.55 12.97
CA VAL A 148 -19.17 -9.86 13.18
C VAL A 148 -18.87 -10.44 14.57
N ARG A 149 -19.73 -10.19 15.57
CA ARG A 149 -19.55 -10.71 16.95
C ARG A 149 -19.72 -12.23 17.13
N ARG A 150 -19.95 -13.02 16.07
CA ARG A 150 -20.30 -14.46 16.21
C ARG A 150 -19.46 -15.50 15.47
N HIS A 151 -18.66 -15.16 14.46
CA HIS A 151 -17.93 -16.16 13.66
C HIS A 151 -16.47 -15.77 13.43
N ARG A 152 -15.57 -16.35 14.23
CA ARG A 152 -14.14 -16.48 13.91
C ARG A 152 -13.94 -17.90 13.37
N ALA A 153 -13.06 -18.04 12.38
CA ALA A 153 -12.95 -19.18 11.46
C ALA A 153 -14.09 -19.30 10.42
N ASP A 154 -13.73 -19.89 9.28
CA ASP A 154 -14.46 -20.04 8.01
C ASP A 154 -14.50 -18.79 7.11
N ASP A 155 -14.04 -18.94 5.86
CA ASP A 155 -13.73 -17.91 4.82
C ASP A 155 -14.92 -17.07 4.30
N SER A 156 -16.01 -17.05 5.06
CA SER A 156 -17.17 -16.17 4.88
C SER A 156 -16.81 -14.68 4.81
N ILE A 157 -15.81 -14.23 5.57
CA ILE A 157 -15.31 -12.84 5.54
C ILE A 157 -14.62 -12.53 4.20
N ALA A 158 -13.87 -13.46 3.61
CA ALA A 158 -13.28 -13.28 2.29
C ALA A 158 -14.36 -13.18 1.18
N ARG A 159 -15.50 -13.88 1.34
CA ARG A 159 -16.67 -13.71 0.46
C ARG A 159 -17.46 -12.42 0.71
N ALA A 160 -17.44 -11.87 1.91
CA ALA A 160 -17.99 -10.56 2.22
C ALA A 160 -17.10 -9.44 1.64
N LEU A 161 -15.79 -9.56 1.81
CA LEU A 161 -14.79 -8.73 1.12
C LEU A 161 -14.94 -8.82 -0.40
N ALA A 162 -15.14 -10.00 -0.99
CA ALA A 162 -15.41 -10.12 -2.44
C ALA A 162 -16.70 -9.42 -2.90
N LYS A 163 -17.67 -9.16 -2.00
CA LYS A 163 -18.84 -8.30 -2.28
C LYS A 163 -18.56 -6.82 -2.06
N ILE A 164 -17.70 -6.45 -1.11
CA ILE A 164 -17.23 -5.08 -0.86
C ILE A 164 -16.20 -4.63 -1.93
N ILE A 165 -15.46 -5.57 -2.52
CA ILE A 165 -14.58 -5.38 -3.69
C ILE A 165 -15.38 -4.98 -4.95
N ARG A 166 -16.71 -5.12 -4.92
CA ARG A 166 -17.63 -4.50 -5.91
C ARG A 166 -18.04 -3.07 -5.53
N SER A 167 -17.31 -2.45 -4.62
CA SER A 167 -17.54 -1.11 -4.08
C SER A 167 -16.21 -0.48 -3.68
N ASP A 168 -15.31 -0.38 -4.67
CA ASP A 168 -14.65 0.88 -4.99
C ASP A 168 -14.22 1.73 -3.75
N LEU A 169 -13.09 1.41 -3.11
CA LEU A 169 -12.57 2.08 -1.89
C LEU A 169 -11.03 2.22 -1.93
N ILE A 170 -10.45 3.25 -1.28
CA ILE A 170 -9.00 3.29 -1.02
C ILE A 170 -8.67 2.48 0.24
N ILE A 171 -8.21 1.25 0.03
CA ILE A 171 -7.78 0.33 1.10
C ILE A 171 -6.25 0.34 1.18
N VAL A 172 -5.70 0.32 2.39
CA VAL A 172 -4.26 0.39 2.69
C VAL A 172 -3.82 -0.77 3.61
N ASP A 173 -2.74 -1.48 3.25
CA ASP A 173 -2.15 -2.57 4.07
C ASP A 173 -1.52 -2.02 5.37
N ASP A 174 -1.72 -2.77 6.46
CA ASP A 174 -1.22 -2.49 7.81
C ASP A 174 -0.62 -3.70 8.53
N ILE A 175 -0.35 -4.83 7.85
CA ILE A 175 0.41 -5.94 8.45
C ILE A 175 1.89 -5.57 8.48
N GLY A 176 2.25 -4.76 9.48
CA GLY A 176 3.50 -4.05 9.54
C GLY A 176 4.77 -4.91 9.44
N LEU A 177 5.79 -4.32 8.81
CA LEU A 177 7.19 -4.66 9.03
C LEU A 177 7.48 -4.52 10.53
N LEU A 178 7.41 -5.64 11.26
CA LEU A 178 7.95 -5.72 12.62
C LEU A 178 9.43 -5.31 12.56
N PRO A 179 9.91 -4.45 13.47
CA PRO A 179 11.33 -4.13 13.52
C PRO A 179 12.12 -5.41 13.79
N VAL A 180 12.87 -5.87 12.77
CA VAL A 180 13.79 -6.99 12.95
C VAL A 180 14.96 -6.46 13.79
N SER A 181 14.94 -6.72 15.09
CA SER A 181 16.13 -6.55 15.92
C SER A 181 17.25 -7.39 15.30
N PRO A 182 18.45 -6.83 15.05
CA PRO A 182 19.61 -7.62 14.70
C PRO A 182 19.79 -8.71 15.77
N ASN A 183 19.81 -9.97 15.34
CA ASN A 183 19.89 -11.10 16.26
C ASN A 183 21.34 -11.30 16.73
N ASP A 184 21.83 -10.34 17.51
CA ASP A 184 23.16 -10.40 18.12
C ASP A 184 23.16 -11.41 19.27
N GLY A 185 23.53 -12.64 18.93
CA GLY A 185 24.56 -13.33 19.70
C GLY A 185 24.19 -13.90 21.07
N LEU A 186 22.98 -14.43 21.27
CA LEU A 186 22.75 -15.38 22.38
C LEU A 186 23.26 -16.79 22.03
N ARG A 187 24.59 -16.92 21.94
CA ARG A 187 25.25 -18.21 22.13
C ARG A 187 24.96 -18.69 23.54
N ARG A 188 24.38 -19.88 23.66
CA ARG A 188 24.11 -20.51 24.94
C ARG A 188 25.40 -21.08 25.52
N ASP A 189 25.99 -20.38 26.47
CA ASP A 189 26.92 -21.00 27.41
C ASP A 189 26.12 -21.91 28.36
N HIS A 190 25.84 -23.12 27.88
CA HIS A 190 25.30 -24.18 28.73
C HIS A 190 26.39 -24.59 29.73
N ALA A 191 26.33 -24.01 30.93
CA ALA A 191 27.06 -24.50 32.08
C ALA A 191 26.61 -25.94 32.39
N GLN A 192 27.50 -26.89 32.16
CA GLN A 192 27.29 -28.31 32.45
C GLN A 192 27.93 -28.63 33.81
N ASP A 193 27.18 -28.46 34.90
CA ASP A 193 27.53 -28.99 36.23
C ASP A 193 26.52 -30.05 36.67
N PRO A 194 26.95 -31.32 36.76
CA PRO A 194 26.30 -32.31 37.60
C PRO A 194 27.34 -33.05 38.47
N GLY A 195 27.70 -32.51 39.64
CA GLY A 195 28.85 -33.00 40.41
C GLY A 195 28.72 -33.25 41.91
N HIS A 196 27.52 -33.28 42.53
CA HIS A 196 27.42 -33.46 43.99
C HIS A 196 26.37 -34.49 44.47
N ARG A 197 26.84 -35.69 44.85
CA ARG A 197 26.59 -36.30 46.18
C ARG A 197 27.40 -37.59 46.43
N ASP A 198 28.07 -37.59 47.58
CA ASP A 198 28.32 -38.66 48.55
C ASP A 198 28.41 -40.15 48.11
N GLY A 199 29.53 -40.79 48.45
CA GLY A 199 29.70 -42.24 48.27
C GLY A 199 31.09 -42.82 48.58
N ARG A 200 31.69 -42.53 49.75
CA ARG A 200 32.79 -43.35 50.31
C ARG A 200 32.33 -43.93 51.64
N PRO A 201 32.51 -45.25 51.86
CA PRO A 201 33.73 -45.67 52.57
C PRO A 201 34.31 -47.03 52.12
N ALA A 202 35.63 -47.18 52.24
CA ALA A 202 36.33 -48.39 52.74
C ALA A 202 37.84 -48.31 52.43
N HIS A 203 38.66 -47.97 53.43
CA HIS A 203 39.67 -48.88 54.01
C HIS A 203 40.58 -48.13 55.00
N ALA A 204 40.87 -48.78 56.13
CA ALA A 204 41.80 -48.29 57.15
C ALA A 204 43.27 -48.48 56.73
N PRO A 205 44.21 -47.89 57.47
CA PRO A 205 44.96 -48.76 58.37
C PRO A 205 45.12 -48.25 59.82
N ARG A 206 45.48 -49.18 60.70
CA ARG A 206 45.85 -49.02 62.12
C ARG A 206 46.96 -47.96 62.27
N SER A 207 46.94 -47.05 63.24
CA SER A 207 47.37 -47.25 64.65
C SER A 207 47.73 -45.86 65.23
N TYR A 208 47.97 -45.61 66.53
CA TYR A 208 47.96 -46.41 67.76
C TYR A 208 47.09 -45.68 68.84
N ARG A 209 46.99 -46.23 70.06
CA ARG A 209 46.59 -45.50 71.27
C ARG A 209 47.54 -45.88 72.40
N CYS A 210 48.18 -44.89 73.04
CA CYS A 210 48.98 -45.12 74.24
C CYS A 210 48.07 -45.34 75.46
N HIS A 211 48.45 -46.26 76.34
CA HIS A 211 47.97 -46.32 77.72
C HIS A 211 49.00 -45.68 78.66
N PRO A 212 48.57 -45.03 79.76
CA PRO A 212 49.46 -44.68 80.87
C PRO A 212 49.63 -45.87 81.82
N GLY A 213 50.83 -45.98 82.38
CA GLY A 213 51.25 -46.91 83.42
C GLY A 213 52.63 -46.52 83.90
#